data_AF-A0AA45TX49-F1
#
_entry.id   AF-A0AA45TX49-F1
#
_cell.length_a   1.000
_cell.length_b   1.000
_cell.length_c   1.000
_cell.angle_alpha   90.00
_cell.angle_beta   90.00
_cell.angle_gamma   90.00
#
_symmetry.space_group_name_H-M   'P 1'
#
loop_
_entity.id
_entity.type
_entity.pdbx_description
1 polymer ?
#
loop_
_entity_poly.entity_id
_entity_poly.type
_entity_poly.pdbx_seq_one_letter_code
_entity_poly.pdbx_strand_id
1 'polypeptide(L)'
;MKRLLFVAMAVLGLQTVACGGPMEAEDALQPQEGSEVTAMAVCTASCPGGTSVSCSGNHCEAVEGQAVMCDGQWKNCPSPTTVSFFCESTNSAVSCTGFNAYTLQPLSSKVCGGVSCNGVDTYCPAFTDARECF
;
A
#
# COMPACT_ATOMS: atom_id res chain seq x y z
N MET A 1 -37.77 -59.00 -4.49
CA MET A 1 -38.25 -57.93 -5.40
C MET A 1 -37.50 -56.64 -5.07
N LYS A 2 -37.06 -55.88 -6.10
CA LYS A 2 -36.56 -54.48 -6.12
C LYS A 2 -35.34 -54.14 -5.21
N ARG A 3 -34.12 -53.97 -5.76
CA ARG A 3 -33.48 -52.75 -6.35
C ARG A 3 -33.27 -51.64 -5.29
N LEU A 4 -32.08 -51.10 -5.06
CA LEU A 4 -31.36 -50.17 -5.95
C LEU A 4 -29.84 -50.11 -5.66
N LEU A 5 -29.05 -50.10 -6.75
CA LEU A 5 -27.64 -49.73 -6.83
C LEU A 5 -27.49 -48.20 -6.90
N PHE A 6 -26.49 -47.63 -6.23
CA PHE A 6 -25.89 -46.36 -6.65
C PHE A 6 -24.36 -46.46 -6.62
N VAL A 7 -23.79 -46.22 -7.79
CA VAL A 7 -22.37 -46.14 -8.12
C VAL A 7 -21.96 -44.67 -8.02
N ALA A 8 -20.83 -44.38 -7.37
CA ALA A 8 -20.06 -43.13 -7.54
C ALA A 8 -18.59 -43.50 -7.29
N MET A 9 -17.81 -43.85 -8.31
CA MET A 9 -17.08 -42.94 -9.21
C MET A 9 -16.09 -42.05 -8.42
N ALA A 10 -15.05 -42.69 -7.86
CA ALA A 10 -13.88 -42.01 -7.33
C ALA A 10 -13.01 -41.55 -8.51
N VAL A 11 -13.00 -40.24 -8.73
CA VAL A 11 -12.20 -39.59 -9.78
C VAL A 11 -10.73 -39.58 -9.37
N LEU A 12 -9.92 -39.99 -10.32
CA LEU A 12 -8.46 -39.98 -10.34
C LEU A 12 -7.88 -38.58 -10.06
N GLY A 13 -6.87 -38.53 -9.19
CA GLY A 13 -5.87 -37.47 -9.16
C GLY A 13 -4.47 -38.08 -9.19
N LEU A 14 -3.92 -38.26 -10.40
CA LEU A 14 -2.47 -38.29 -10.65
C LEU A 14 -1.90 -36.93 -10.15
N GLN A 15 -0.69 -36.78 -9.59
CA GLN A 15 0.61 -37.16 -10.15
C GLN A 15 1.67 -37.25 -9.02
N THR A 16 2.55 -38.24 -9.14
CA THR A 16 3.95 -38.28 -8.65
C THR A 16 4.72 -37.02 -9.10
N VAL A 17 5.73 -36.48 -8.38
CA VAL A 17 7.17 -36.83 -8.53
C VAL A 17 7.97 -36.44 -7.27
N ALA A 18 9.05 -37.18 -7.06
CA ALA A 18 9.96 -37.31 -5.93
C ALA A 18 10.98 -36.18 -5.67
N CYS A 19 11.43 -36.09 -4.41
CA CYS A 19 12.78 -35.78 -3.92
C CYS A 19 12.72 -35.88 -2.38
N GLY A 20 13.42 -36.69 -1.60
CA GLY A 20 14.55 -37.60 -1.76
C GLY A 20 15.23 -37.67 -0.38
N GLY A 21 15.34 -38.86 0.23
CA GLY A 21 16.22 -39.11 1.38
C GLY A 21 15.55 -39.69 2.64
N PRO A 22 16.04 -40.83 3.19
CA PRO A 22 15.50 -41.46 4.40
C PRO A 22 16.21 -40.94 5.66
N MET A 23 15.49 -40.80 6.77
CA MET A 23 16.09 -40.74 8.11
C MET A 23 15.21 -41.56 9.04
N GLU A 24 15.87 -42.46 9.76
CA GLU A 24 15.33 -43.47 10.65
C GLU A 24 14.74 -42.86 11.93
N ALA A 25 14.09 -43.73 12.69
CA ALA A 25 13.22 -43.46 13.82
C ALA A 25 13.89 -42.79 15.03
N GLU A 26 13.00 -42.48 16.00
CA GLU A 26 13.22 -42.43 17.45
C GLU A 26 14.12 -41.31 18.03
N ASP A 27 13.49 -40.29 18.65
CA ASP A 27 13.39 -40.26 20.12
C ASP A 27 12.38 -39.19 20.58
N ALA A 28 11.58 -39.55 21.57
CA ALA A 28 10.56 -38.72 22.15
C ALA A 28 11.14 -37.79 23.23
N LEU A 29 11.15 -36.48 22.99
CA LEU A 29 11.32 -35.47 24.03
C LEU A 29 10.36 -34.30 23.81
N GLN A 30 9.17 -34.46 24.41
CA GLN A 30 8.30 -33.45 25.04
C GLN A 30 8.12 -32.09 24.34
N PRO A 31 6.89 -31.68 23.99
CA PRO A 31 6.57 -30.28 23.76
C PRO A 31 6.89 -29.50 25.04
N GLN A 32 7.92 -28.66 25.02
CA GLN A 32 8.09 -27.63 26.03
C GLN A 32 6.95 -26.64 25.88
N GLU A 33 5.88 -26.87 26.65
CA GLU A 33 4.93 -25.84 27.03
C GLU A 33 5.70 -24.78 27.82
N GLY A 34 5.86 -23.58 27.27
CA GLY A 34 6.56 -22.49 27.95
C GLY A 34 7.52 -21.69 27.09
N SER A 35 7.18 -21.40 25.84
CA SER A 35 7.67 -20.19 25.20
C SER A 35 6.59 -19.74 24.22
N GLU A 36 5.60 -18.99 24.73
CA GLU A 36 4.82 -18.09 23.88
C GLU A 36 5.78 -17.02 23.38
N VAL A 37 6.61 -17.38 22.39
CA VAL A 37 7.20 -16.39 21.52
C VAL A 37 6.02 -15.85 20.72
N THR A 38 5.34 -14.83 21.24
CA THR A 38 4.42 -14.05 20.43
C THR A 38 5.29 -13.43 19.34
N ALA A 39 5.36 -14.09 18.20
CA ALA A 39 6.16 -13.62 17.08
C ALA A 39 5.61 -12.25 16.70
N MET A 40 6.44 -11.21 16.81
CA MET A 40 6.08 -9.87 16.36
C MET A 40 5.68 -9.96 14.89
N ALA A 41 4.40 -9.78 14.60
CA ALA A 41 3.87 -9.73 13.25
C ALA A 41 4.08 -8.31 12.70
N VAL A 42 4.45 -8.20 11.43
CA VAL A 42 4.48 -6.92 10.70
C VAL A 42 3.32 -6.93 9.72
N CYS A 43 2.35 -6.04 9.90
CA CYS A 43 1.32 -5.80 8.91
C CYS A 43 1.68 -4.61 8.05
N THR A 44 1.43 -4.77 6.76
CA THR A 44 1.50 -3.69 5.78
C THR A 44 0.17 -3.68 5.04
N ALA A 45 -0.40 -2.50 4.84
CA ALA A 45 -1.52 -2.30 3.93
C ALA A 45 -1.08 -1.34 2.82
N SER A 46 -1.52 -1.62 1.59
CA SER A 46 -1.33 -0.72 0.47
C SER A 46 -2.29 0.46 0.61
N CYS A 47 -1.80 1.66 0.37
CA CYS A 47 -2.59 2.89 0.43
C CYS A 47 -2.77 3.51 -0.96
N PRO A 48 -3.82 4.32 -1.13
CA PRO A 48 -3.98 5.12 -2.33
C PRO A 48 -2.75 6.02 -2.60
N GLY A 49 -2.51 6.35 -3.87
CA GLY A 49 -1.35 7.14 -4.27
C GLY A 49 -0.01 6.38 -4.29
N GLY A 50 -0.05 5.03 -4.23
CA GLY A 50 1.16 4.19 -4.30
C GLY A 50 1.99 4.18 -3.01
N THR A 51 1.39 4.62 -1.90
CA THR A 51 2.02 4.59 -0.57
C THR A 51 1.65 3.31 0.17
N SER A 52 2.29 3.04 1.30
CA SER A 52 1.93 1.92 2.18
C SER A 52 2.08 2.34 3.63
N VAL A 53 1.22 1.83 4.50
CA VAL A 53 1.34 1.99 5.94
C VAL A 53 1.67 0.65 6.57
N SER A 54 2.57 0.66 7.55
CA SER A 54 2.96 -0.54 8.27
C SER A 54 3.05 -0.32 9.78
N CYS A 55 2.80 -1.39 10.51
CA CYS A 55 2.98 -1.46 11.95
C CYS A 55 3.45 -2.86 12.35
N SER A 56 4.04 -2.95 13.54
CA SER A 56 4.47 -4.22 14.13
C SER A 56 3.79 -4.40 15.48
N GLY A 57 3.32 -5.61 15.76
CA GLY A 57 2.64 -5.92 17.01
C GLY A 57 2.38 -7.41 17.19
N ASN A 58 1.77 -7.76 18.32
CA ASN A 58 1.37 -9.13 18.63
C ASN A 58 0.02 -9.48 17.97
N HIS A 59 -0.91 -8.52 17.93
CA HIS A 59 -2.16 -8.61 17.17
C HIS A 59 -2.15 -7.60 16.03
N CYS A 60 -2.52 -8.05 14.84
CA CYS A 60 -2.22 -7.32 13.62
C CYS A 60 -3.34 -7.51 12.59
N GLU A 61 -3.94 -6.40 12.15
CA GLU A 61 -4.98 -6.39 11.12
C GLU A 61 -4.63 -5.36 10.04
N ALA A 62 -4.73 -5.75 8.78
CA ALA A 62 -4.51 -4.86 7.64
C ALA A 62 -5.81 -4.74 6.83
N VAL A 63 -6.22 -3.50 6.55
CA VAL A 63 -7.35 -3.19 5.68
C VAL A 63 -6.83 -2.43 4.48
N GLU A 64 -6.74 -3.13 3.35
CA GLU A 64 -6.23 -2.59 2.09
C GLU A 64 -6.96 -1.31 1.68
N GLY A 65 -6.18 -0.29 1.30
CA GLY A 65 -6.67 1.03 0.93
C GLY A 65 -7.13 1.90 2.10
N GLN A 66 -7.09 1.42 3.34
CA GLN A 66 -7.66 2.13 4.49
C GLN A 66 -6.68 2.31 5.64
N ALA A 67 -6.20 1.24 6.28
CA ALA A 67 -5.41 1.35 7.50
C ALA A 67 -4.76 0.01 7.91
N VAL A 68 -3.79 0.09 8.82
CA VAL A 68 -3.29 -1.06 9.60
C VAL A 68 -3.57 -0.83 11.09
N MET A 69 -3.93 -1.90 11.80
CA MET A 69 -4.07 -1.91 13.25
C MET A 69 -3.03 -2.85 13.85
N CYS A 70 -2.23 -2.35 14.80
CA CYS A 70 -1.35 -3.20 15.62
C CYS A 70 -1.60 -2.94 17.09
N ASP A 71 -1.85 -4.01 17.85
CA ASP A 71 -2.10 -3.96 19.29
C ASP A 71 -3.15 -2.90 19.69
N GLY A 72 -4.20 -2.77 18.88
CA GLY A 72 -5.29 -1.80 19.07
C GLY A 72 -4.99 -0.36 18.60
N GLN A 73 -3.81 -0.08 18.06
CA GLN A 73 -3.44 1.22 17.50
C GLN A 73 -3.64 1.24 15.98
N TRP A 74 -4.48 2.15 15.49
CA TRP A 74 -4.72 2.34 14.06
C TRP A 74 -3.73 3.33 13.44
N LYS A 75 -3.13 2.95 12.31
CA LYS A 75 -2.44 3.84 11.37
C LYS A 75 -3.21 3.89 10.06
N ASN A 76 -3.82 5.03 9.80
CA ASN A 76 -4.63 5.24 8.60
C ASN A 76 -3.77 5.57 7.38
N CYS A 77 -4.25 5.21 6.21
CA CYS A 77 -3.74 5.69 4.94
C CYS A 77 -3.88 7.22 4.86
N PRO A 78 -2.92 7.90 4.19
CA PRO A 78 -3.04 9.34 3.96
C PRO A 78 -4.27 9.66 3.13
N SER A 79 -4.97 10.74 3.49
CA SER A 79 -6.02 11.31 2.67
C SER A 79 -5.41 12.25 1.61
N PRO A 80 -6.02 12.38 0.43
CA PRO A 80 -5.54 13.33 -0.55
C PRO A 80 -5.74 14.76 -0.03
N THR A 81 -4.79 15.63 -0.32
CA THR A 81 -4.82 17.05 0.04
C THR A 81 -4.95 17.90 -1.23
N THR A 82 -5.65 19.03 -1.11
CA THR A 82 -5.75 20.01 -2.18
C THR A 82 -4.76 21.12 -1.92
N VAL A 83 -3.95 21.44 -2.93
CA VAL A 83 -3.03 22.57 -2.92
C VAL A 83 -3.38 23.50 -4.06
N SER A 84 -3.33 24.80 -3.80
CA SER A 84 -3.55 25.84 -4.79
C SER A 84 -2.37 26.80 -4.83
N PHE A 85 -2.11 27.34 -6.01
CA PHE A 85 -1.11 28.37 -6.24
C PHE A 85 -1.71 29.45 -7.14
N PHE A 86 -1.50 30.72 -6.78
CA PHE A 86 -2.04 31.85 -7.53
C PHE A 86 -1.06 32.30 -8.62
N CYS A 87 -1.51 32.28 -9.87
CA CYS A 87 -0.74 32.73 -11.02
C CYS A 87 -1.01 34.21 -11.29
N GLU A 88 -0.03 35.05 -10.96
CA GLU A 88 -0.10 36.50 -11.21
C GLU A 88 -0.06 36.89 -12.69
N SER A 89 0.47 36.02 -13.55
CA SER A 89 0.54 36.23 -14.99
C SER A 89 -0.84 36.24 -15.65
N THR A 90 -1.76 35.41 -15.15
CA THR A 90 -3.11 35.24 -15.70
C THR A 90 -4.23 35.62 -14.73
N ASN A 91 -3.88 36.05 -13.51
CA ASN A 91 -4.83 36.38 -12.45
C ASN A 91 -5.81 35.21 -12.18
N SER A 92 -5.24 34.01 -12.06
CA SER A 92 -5.99 32.75 -11.89
C SER A 92 -5.26 31.81 -10.95
N ALA A 93 -5.98 30.93 -10.25
CA ALA A 93 -5.35 29.88 -9.46
C ALA A 93 -5.20 28.57 -10.25
N VAL A 94 -4.05 27.92 -10.14
CA VAL A 94 -3.91 26.50 -10.45
C VAL A 94 -4.08 25.72 -9.15
N SER A 95 -4.80 24.60 -9.22
CA SER A 95 -5.01 23.75 -8.05
C SER A 95 -5.06 22.28 -8.46
N CYS A 96 -4.63 21.41 -7.57
CA CYS A 96 -4.73 19.98 -7.77
C CYS A 96 -4.94 19.27 -6.42
N THR A 97 -5.49 18.06 -6.49
CA THR A 97 -5.74 17.21 -5.33
C THR A 97 -4.98 15.90 -5.50
N GLY A 98 -4.19 15.52 -4.50
CA GLY A 98 -3.36 14.32 -4.57
C GLY A 98 -2.88 13.83 -3.20
N PHE A 99 -2.37 12.59 -3.16
CA PHE A 99 -1.79 12.00 -1.94
C PHE A 99 -0.38 12.54 -1.64
N ASN A 100 0.25 13.13 -2.66
CA ASN A 100 1.48 13.90 -2.53
C ASN A 100 1.29 15.20 -3.31
N ALA A 101 0.75 16.22 -2.63
CA ALA A 101 0.43 17.53 -3.22
C ALA A 101 1.22 18.64 -2.56
N TYR A 102 1.88 19.49 -3.34
CA TYR A 102 2.70 20.61 -2.85
C TYR A 102 2.80 21.74 -3.89
N THR A 103 3.22 22.93 -3.45
CA THR A 103 3.52 24.06 -4.34
C THR A 103 4.91 23.93 -4.95
N LEU A 104 5.02 24.29 -6.22
CA LEU A 104 6.29 24.30 -6.93
C LEU A 104 7.02 25.62 -6.75
N GLN A 105 8.34 25.55 -6.63
CA GLN A 105 9.22 26.72 -6.68
C GLN A 105 9.25 27.34 -8.10
N PRO A 106 9.72 28.59 -8.24
CA PRO A 106 9.93 29.20 -9.54
C PRO A 106 10.78 28.32 -10.45
N LEU A 107 10.29 28.06 -11.67
CA LEU A 107 11.02 27.33 -12.71
C LEU A 107 11.99 28.25 -13.47
N SER A 108 11.65 29.54 -13.56
CA SER A 108 12.49 30.58 -14.19
C SER A 108 12.08 31.96 -13.67
N SER A 109 12.78 33.02 -14.09
CA SER A 109 12.38 34.40 -13.77
C SER A 109 10.99 34.78 -14.33
N LYS A 110 10.45 34.03 -15.29
CA LYS A 110 9.12 34.26 -15.87
C LYS A 110 8.04 33.29 -15.40
N VAL A 111 8.41 32.17 -14.77
CA VAL A 111 7.48 31.11 -14.32
C VAL A 111 7.66 30.92 -12.81
N CYS A 112 6.78 31.53 -12.02
CA CYS A 112 7.00 31.75 -10.59
C CYS A 112 6.58 30.61 -9.66
N GLY A 113 6.09 29.52 -10.24
CA GLY A 113 5.68 28.36 -9.47
C GLY A 113 4.48 27.70 -10.09
N GLY A 114 3.79 26.92 -9.27
CA GLY A 114 2.67 26.09 -9.67
C GLY A 114 2.33 25.09 -8.59
N VAL A 115 1.74 23.97 -8.99
CA VAL A 115 1.37 22.87 -8.10
C VAL A 115 1.89 21.55 -8.66
N SER A 116 2.29 20.64 -7.78
CA SER A 116 2.58 19.25 -8.12
C SER A 116 1.63 18.35 -7.35
N CYS A 117 1.00 17.40 -8.05
CA CYS A 117 0.18 16.38 -7.43
C CYS A 117 0.52 15.00 -8.00
N ASN A 118 0.89 14.06 -7.13
CA ASN A 118 1.22 12.69 -7.49
C ASN A 118 2.28 12.59 -8.59
N GLY A 119 3.27 13.51 -8.58
CA GLY A 119 4.33 13.59 -9.59
C GLY A 119 3.94 14.27 -10.91
N VAL A 120 2.75 14.87 -10.99
CA VAL A 120 2.31 15.66 -12.14
C VAL A 120 2.44 17.15 -11.80
N ASP A 121 3.35 17.81 -12.48
CA ASP A 121 3.62 19.24 -12.31
C ASP A 121 2.74 20.08 -13.23
N THR A 122 2.11 21.11 -12.66
CA THR A 122 1.35 22.12 -13.39
C THR A 122 1.87 23.50 -13.00
N TYR A 123 2.65 24.10 -13.90
CA TYR A 123 3.19 25.43 -13.72
C TYR A 123 2.21 26.53 -14.14
N CYS A 124 2.33 27.68 -13.51
CA CYS A 124 1.69 28.90 -13.99
C CYS A 124 2.21 29.29 -15.38
N PRO A 125 1.38 29.93 -16.22
CA PRO A 125 1.85 30.52 -17.46
C PRO A 125 2.94 31.55 -17.20
N ALA A 126 3.89 31.65 -18.13
CA ALA A 126 4.96 32.65 -18.03
C ALA A 126 4.41 34.08 -18.10
N PHE A 127 5.03 35.02 -17.38
CA PHE A 127 4.80 36.44 -17.64
C PHE A 127 5.18 36.78 -19.07
N THR A 128 4.28 37.49 -19.78
CA THR A 128 4.51 37.97 -21.15
C THR A 128 5.04 39.41 -21.19
N ASP A 129 5.18 40.04 -20.03
CA ASP A 129 5.61 41.42 -19.87
C ASP A 129 6.97 41.51 -19.14
N ALA A 130 7.33 42.70 -18.67
CA ALA A 130 8.59 42.96 -17.99
C ALA A 130 8.66 42.39 -16.55
N ARG A 131 7.55 41.90 -15.97
CA ARG A 131 7.54 41.36 -14.60
C ARG A 131 8.36 40.08 -14.48
N GLU A 132 8.90 39.86 -13.29
CA GLU A 132 9.67 38.67 -12.93
C GLU A 132 9.25 38.15 -11.55
N CYS A 133 9.59 36.90 -11.28
CA CYS A 133 9.42 36.28 -9.98
C CYS A 133 10.41 36.88 -8.98
N PHE A 134 9.93 37.24 -7.79
CA PHE A 134 10.72 37.81 -6.70
C PHE A 134 10.89 36.82 -5.55
#